data_AF-A0A2V8MTH2-F1
#
_entry.id   AF-A0A2V8MTH2-F1
#
_cell.length_a   1.000
_cell.length_b   1.000
_cell.length_c   1.000
_cell.angle_alpha   90.00
_cell.angle_beta   90.00
_cell.angle_gamma   90.00
#
_symmetry.space_group_name_H-M   'P 1'
#
loop_
_entity.id
_entity.type
_entity.pdbx_description
1 polymer ?
#
loop_
_entity_poly.entity_id
_entity_poly.type
_entity_poly.pdbx_seq_one_letter_code
_entity_poly.pdbx_strand_id
1 'polypeptide(L)'
;MRQSSIQRAPWLTLLLVSATPRILGAFLLPNAFGDAYVYIRDIGTLSTKMRAGTFTITDLYGFWLPLYQFIAALLNVVLGNGFYAGKFVAAVFGVGVCLLVYQLTWQLTGHRTAALLA
;
A
#
# COMPACT_ATOMS: atom_id res chain seq x y z
N MET A 1 -22.62 -15.39 -31.55
CA MET A 1 -21.26 -14.81 -31.63
C MET A 1 -21.18 -13.63 -30.68
N ARG A 2 -20.49 -13.79 -29.54
CA ARG A 2 -20.28 -12.71 -28.55
C ARG A 2 -19.21 -11.80 -29.14
N GLN A 3 -19.60 -10.63 -29.66
CA GLN A 3 -18.65 -9.59 -30.03
C GLN A 3 -17.99 -9.09 -28.75
N SER A 4 -16.85 -9.69 -28.39
CA SER A 4 -15.95 -9.16 -27.38
C SER A 4 -15.27 -7.93 -27.98
N SER A 5 -15.96 -6.79 -27.95
CA SER A 5 -15.26 -5.52 -28.07
C SER A 5 -14.25 -5.48 -26.93
N ILE A 6 -12.97 -5.57 -27.25
CA ILE A 6 -11.88 -5.37 -26.29
C ILE A 6 -11.91 -3.87 -25.97
N GLN A 7 -12.87 -3.44 -25.16
CA GLN A 7 -12.80 -2.12 -24.54
C GLN A 7 -11.63 -2.18 -23.57
N ARG A 8 -10.47 -1.72 -24.03
CA ARG A 8 -9.27 -1.60 -23.19
C ARG A 8 -9.64 -0.69 -22.00
N ALA A 9 -9.67 -1.25 -20.81
CA ALA A 9 -9.78 -0.46 -19.60
C ALA A 9 -8.60 0.53 -19.57
N PRO A 10 -8.84 1.82 -19.25
CA PRO A 10 -7.81 2.85 -19.29
C PRO A 10 -6.93 2.74 -18.04
N TRP A 11 -6.22 1.62 -17.92
CA TRP A 11 -5.42 1.26 -16.74
C TRP A 11 -4.42 2.36 -16.34
N LEU A 12 -3.82 3.03 -17.32
CA LEU A 12 -2.94 4.16 -17.05
C LEU A 12 -3.68 5.33 -16.40
N THR A 13 -4.86 5.68 -16.91
CA THR A 13 -5.70 6.72 -16.32
C THR A 13 -6.13 6.35 -14.91
N LEU A 14 -6.57 5.10 -14.69
CA LEU A 14 -6.95 4.60 -13.37
C LEU A 14 -5.76 4.64 -12.39
N LEU A 15 -4.58 4.23 -12.85
CA LEU A 15 -3.35 4.30 -12.08
C LEU A 15 -3.02 5.75 -11.71
N LEU A 16 -3.05 6.68 -12.65
CA LEU A 16 -2.75 8.09 -12.38
C LEU A 16 -3.78 8.72 -11.42
N VAL A 17 -5.07 8.54 -11.68
CA VAL A 17 -6.15 9.12 -10.87
C VAL A 17 -6.15 8.56 -9.44
N SER A 18 -5.77 7.29 -9.25
CA SER A 18 -5.63 6.71 -7.90
C SER A 18 -4.30 7.07 -7.24
N ALA A 19 -3.18 7.06 -7.99
CA ALA A 19 -1.85 7.32 -7.47
C ALA A 19 -1.62 8.77 -7.08
N THR A 20 -2.06 9.74 -7.89
CA THR A 20 -1.84 11.16 -7.62
C THR A 20 -2.34 11.57 -6.24
N PRO A 21 -3.63 11.42 -5.87
CA PRO A 21 -4.11 11.83 -4.55
C PRO A 21 -3.50 11.00 -3.41
N ARG A 22 -3.17 9.71 -3.62
CA ARG A 22 -2.59 8.85 -2.58
C ARG A 22 -1.14 9.18 -2.26
N ILE A 23 -0.33 9.42 -3.29
CA ILE A 23 1.06 9.84 -3.13
C ILE A 23 1.08 11.26 -2.55
N LEU A 24 0.31 12.20 -3.11
CA LEU A 24 0.23 13.56 -2.56
C LEU A 24 -0.23 13.55 -1.11
N GLY A 25 -1.29 12.80 -0.78
CA GLY A 25 -1.78 12.67 0.59
C GLY A 25 -0.74 12.07 1.53
N ALA A 26 0.00 11.05 1.10
CA ALA A 26 1.03 10.42 1.93
C ALA A 26 2.17 11.39 2.25
N PHE A 27 2.64 12.19 1.29
CA PHE A 27 3.85 13.00 1.47
C PHE A 27 3.59 14.47 1.82
N LEU A 28 2.46 15.07 1.41
CA LEU A 28 2.15 16.48 1.67
C LEU A 28 1.35 16.72 2.95
N LEU A 29 0.55 15.75 3.40
CA LEU A 29 -0.22 15.95 4.63
C LEU A 29 0.68 15.87 5.87
N PRO A 30 0.41 16.71 6.89
CA PRO A 30 1.10 16.62 8.16
C PRO A 30 0.82 15.25 8.80
N ASN A 31 1.79 14.75 9.54
CA ASN A 31 1.70 13.41 10.10
C ASN A 31 0.62 13.35 11.18
N ALA A 32 -0.20 12.31 11.14
CA ALA A 32 -1.11 12.01 12.22
C ALA A 32 -0.31 11.64 13.48
N PHE A 33 -0.62 12.29 14.59
CA PHE A 33 -0.13 11.90 15.92
C PHE A 33 -0.87 10.64 16.39
N GLY A 34 -0.21 9.79 17.18
CA GLY A 34 -0.76 8.52 17.66
C GLY A 34 -0.10 7.30 17.02
N ASP A 35 -0.91 6.37 16.49
CA ASP A 35 -0.48 5.04 16.04
C ASP A 35 0.66 5.07 15.00
N ALA A 36 0.71 6.10 14.17
CA ALA A 36 1.77 6.26 13.17
C ALA A 36 3.18 6.30 13.80
N TYR A 37 3.34 6.88 14.99
CA TYR A 37 4.63 6.90 15.69
C TYR A 37 5.06 5.50 16.12
N VAL A 38 4.12 4.71 16.64
CA VAL A 38 4.36 3.32 17.04
C VAL A 38 4.81 2.52 15.82
N TYR A 39 4.14 2.71 14.68
CA TYR A 39 4.49 2.01 13.46
C TYR A 39 5.89 2.37 12.94
N ILE A 40 6.26 3.66 12.96
CA ILE A 40 7.60 4.11 12.54
C ILE A 40 8.68 3.48 13.43
N ARG A 41 8.46 3.46 14.75
CA ARG A 41 9.39 2.84 15.71
C ARG A 41 9.55 1.34 15.44
N ASP A 42 8.43 0.65 15.23
CA ASP A 42 8.44 -0.80 15.02
C ASP A 42 9.07 -1.15 13.66
N ILE A 43 8.81 -0.36 12.61
CA ILE A 43 9.53 -0.44 11.32
C ILE A 43 11.04 -0.28 11.53
N GLY A 44 11.47 0.71 12.31
CA GLY A 44 12.87 0.94 12.65
C GLY A 44 13.49 -0.23 13.40
N THR A 45 12.78 -0.77 14.38
CA THR A 45 13.23 -1.92 15.19
C THR A 45 13.39 -3.17 14.33
N LEU A 46 12.38 -3.51 13.53
CA LEU A 46 12.38 -4.68 12.66
C LEU A 46 13.47 -4.56 11.59
N SER A 47 13.59 -3.41 10.92
CA SER A 47 14.62 -3.19 9.90
C SER A 47 16.05 -3.23 10.47
N THR A 48 16.25 -2.79 11.71
CA THR A 48 17.55 -2.91 12.40
C THR A 48 17.90 -4.37 12.67
N LYS A 49 16.95 -5.15 13.20
CA LYS A 49 17.14 -6.61 13.40
C LYS A 49 17.40 -7.35 12.10
N MET A 50 16.72 -6.98 11.01
CA MET A 50 16.96 -7.54 9.67
C MET A 50 18.37 -7.24 9.18
N ARG A 51 18.82 -5.99 9.28
CA ARG A 51 20.19 -5.58 8.89
C ARG A 51 21.25 -6.27 9.73
N ALA A 52 20.99 -6.47 11.02
CA ALA A 52 21.90 -7.14 11.94
C ALA A 52 21.88 -8.67 11.83
N GLY A 53 20.98 -9.26 11.04
CA GLY A 53 20.81 -10.71 10.93
C GLY A 53 20.23 -11.37 12.19
N THR A 54 19.63 -10.59 13.10
CA THR A 54 19.05 -11.07 14.37
C THR A 54 17.52 -11.15 14.33
N PHE A 55 16.93 -10.94 13.16
CA PHE A 55 15.49 -11.04 12.95
C PHE A 55 15.01 -12.49 13.09
N THR A 56 14.00 -12.69 13.92
CA THR A 56 13.39 -13.99 14.21
C THR A 56 11.88 -13.93 13.94
N ILE A 57 11.26 -15.08 13.67
CA ILE A 57 9.80 -15.13 13.46
C ILE A 57 9.02 -14.67 14.70
N THR A 58 9.60 -14.84 15.89
CA THR A 58 9.04 -14.36 17.15
C THR A 58 8.94 -12.83 17.22
N ASP A 59 9.72 -12.10 16.42
CA ASP A 59 9.60 -10.64 16.30
C ASP A 59 8.32 -10.20 15.56
N LEU A 60 7.61 -11.14 14.92
CA LEU A 60 6.30 -10.91 14.30
C LEU A 60 5.14 -11.27 15.23
N TYR A 61 5.41 -11.73 16.46
CA TYR A 61 4.37 -12.00 17.46
C TYR A 61 4.15 -10.78 18.35
N GLY A 62 2.89 -10.39 18.53
CA GLY A 62 2.50 -9.20 19.29
C GLY A 62 1.00 -8.91 19.19
N PHE A 63 0.56 -7.75 19.71
CA PHE A 63 -0.86 -7.37 19.79
C PHE A 63 -1.57 -7.30 18.43
N TRP A 64 -0.83 -7.26 17.32
CA TRP A 64 -1.29 -7.35 15.94
C TRP A 64 -0.20 -8.03 15.11
N LEU A 65 -0.54 -8.94 14.19
CA LEU A 65 0.41 -9.44 13.20
C LEU A 65 0.94 -8.22 12.42
N PRO A 66 2.21 -7.80 12.60
CA PRO A 66 2.67 -6.47 12.19
C PRO A 66 3.05 -6.47 10.70
N LEU A 67 2.13 -6.92 9.84
CA LEU A 67 2.40 -7.15 8.42
C LEU A 67 2.74 -5.84 7.70
N TYR A 68 2.05 -4.76 8.03
CA TYR A 68 2.35 -3.43 7.50
C TYR A 68 3.77 -2.98 7.90
N GLN A 69 4.11 -3.08 9.19
CA GLN A 69 5.40 -2.69 9.72
C GLN A 69 6.52 -3.57 9.18
N PHE A 70 6.25 -4.86 8.97
CA PHE A 70 7.18 -5.81 8.37
C PHE A 70 7.48 -5.48 6.91
N ILE A 71 6.45 -5.27 6.08
CA ILE A 71 6.63 -4.89 4.66
C ILE A 71 7.37 -3.55 4.56
N ALA A 72 7.00 -2.57 5.39
CA ALA A 72 7.70 -1.30 5.44
C ALA A 72 9.13 -1.43 5.98
N ALA A 73 9.41 -2.35 6.90
CA ALA A 73 10.75 -2.64 7.38
C ALA A 73 11.64 -3.22 6.26
N LEU A 74 11.12 -4.12 5.42
CA LEU A 74 11.85 -4.65 4.26
C LEU A 74 12.27 -3.54 3.31
N LEU A 75 11.38 -2.60 2.98
CA LEU A 75 11.74 -1.43 2.18
C LEU A 75 12.70 -0.51 2.93
N ASN A 76 12.51 -0.36 4.24
CA ASN A 76 13.37 0.48 5.06
C ASN A 76 14.82 -0.04 5.14
N VAL A 77 15.04 -1.34 4.99
CA VAL A 77 16.40 -1.90 4.89
C VAL A 77 17.20 -1.19 3.79
N VAL A 78 16.56 -0.82 2.68
CA VAL A 78 17.17 -0.10 1.56
C VAL A 78 17.06 1.42 1.74
N LEU A 79 15.89 1.93 2.10
CA LEU A 79 15.62 3.38 2.15
C LEU A 79 16.30 4.09 3.34
N GLY A 80 16.56 3.39 4.44
CA GLY A 80 17.19 3.96 5.64
C GLY A 80 16.37 5.02 6.38
N ASN A 81 15.09 5.18 6.03
CA ASN A 81 14.18 6.10 6.67
C ASN A 81 12.80 5.47 6.85
N GLY A 82 12.52 5.00 8.07
CA GLY A 82 11.30 4.24 8.38
C GLY A 82 10.02 5.06 8.18
N PHE A 83 10.14 6.38 8.29
CA PHE A 83 9.07 7.32 8.03
C PHE A 83 8.67 7.34 6.56
N TYR A 84 9.64 7.52 5.65
CA TYR A 84 9.35 7.51 4.21
C TYR A 84 8.99 6.11 3.70
N ALA A 85 9.60 5.06 4.25
CA ALA A 85 9.28 3.68 3.90
C ALA A 85 7.81 3.36 4.21
N GLY A 86 7.32 3.70 5.40
CA GLY A 86 5.91 3.50 5.78
C GLY A 86 4.95 4.27 4.86
N LYS A 87 5.23 5.55 4.61
CA LYS A 87 4.42 6.38 3.70
C LYS A 87 4.36 5.82 2.29
N PHE A 88 5.48 5.33 1.77
CA PHE A 88 5.54 4.70 0.46
C PHE A 88 4.70 3.42 0.40
N VAL A 89 4.85 2.52 1.37
CA VAL A 89 4.03 1.29 1.45
C VAL A 89 2.55 1.63 1.51
N ALA A 90 2.15 2.56 2.39
CA ALA A 90 0.76 2.97 2.52
C ALA A 90 0.19 3.54 1.20
N ALA A 91 0.96 4.36 0.49
CA ALA A 91 0.55 4.92 -0.79
C ALA A 91 0.38 3.82 -1.86
N VAL A 92 1.36 2.93 -2.01
CA VAL A 92 1.33 1.85 -3.02
C VAL A 92 0.17 0.89 -2.77
N PHE A 93 -0.03 0.46 -1.51
CA PHE A 93 -1.16 -0.41 -1.17
C PHE A 93 -2.51 0.30 -1.35
N GLY A 94 -2.60 1.59 -1.03
CA GLY A 94 -3.80 2.39 -1.29
C GLY A 94 -4.16 2.45 -2.78
N VAL A 95 -3.17 2.64 -3.65
CA VAL A 95 -3.35 2.57 -5.12
C VAL A 95 -3.79 1.17 -5.55
N GLY A 96 -3.09 0.14 -5.05
CA GLY A 96 -3.40 -1.26 -5.34
C GLY A 96 -4.84 -1.62 -4.99
N VAL A 97 -5.33 -1.18 -3.83
CA VAL A 97 -6.73 -1.42 -3.40
C VAL A 97 -7.71 -0.75 -4.35
N CYS A 98 -7.49 0.51 -4.77
CA CYS A 98 -8.37 1.16 -5.73
C CYS A 98 -8.45 0.39 -7.06
N LEU A 99 -7.31 -0.06 -7.59
CA LEU A 99 -7.26 -0.83 -8.83
C LEU A 99 -7.91 -2.22 -8.67
N LEU A 100 -7.72 -2.85 -7.51
CA LEU A 100 -8.32 -4.14 -7.19
C LEU A 100 -9.85 -4.04 -7.10
N VAL A 101 -10.38 -3.02 -6.41
CA VAL A 101 -11.82 -2.79 -6.28
C VAL A 101 -12.45 -2.54 -7.66
N TYR A 102 -11.82 -1.72 -8.50
CA TYR A 102 -12.26 -1.53 -9.89
C TYR A 102 -12.33 -2.87 -10.63
N GLN A 103 -11.26 -3.67 -10.56
CA GLN A 103 -11.17 -4.94 -11.28
C GLN A 103 -12.23 -5.94 -10.82
N LEU A 104 -12.40 -6.08 -9.52
CA LEU A 104 -13.41 -6.98 -8.94
C LEU A 104 -14.82 -6.52 -9.32
N THR A 105 -15.13 -5.23 -9.20
CA THR A 105 -16.44 -4.69 -9.56
C THR A 105 -16.74 -4.87 -11.05
N TRP A 106 -15.75 -4.65 -11.92
CA TRP A 106 -15.89 -4.89 -13.35
C TRP A 106 -16.15 -6.36 -13.66
N GLN A 107 -15.42 -7.28 -13.03
CA GLN A 107 -15.61 -8.72 -13.20
C GLN A 107 -16.97 -9.20 -12.71
N LEU A 108 -17.48 -8.64 -11.61
CA LEU A 108 -18.75 -9.03 -11.01
C LEU A 108 -19.97 -8.45 -11.73
N THR A 109 -19.90 -7.19 -12.15
CA THR A 109 -21.07 -6.46 -12.69
C THR A 109 -21.12 -6.42 -14.22
N GLY A 110 -19.98 -6.56 -14.90
CA GLY A 110 -19.86 -6.27 -16.34
C GLY A 110 -20.21 -4.81 -16.70
N HIS A 111 -20.34 -3.91 -15.72
CA HIS A 111 -20.80 -2.54 -15.91
C HIS A 111 -19.72 -1.52 -15.56
N ARG A 112 -19.31 -0.71 -16.54
CA ARG A 112 -18.06 0.05 -16.46
C ARG A 112 -18.17 1.24 -15.52
N THR A 113 -19.29 1.94 -15.55
CA THR A 113 -19.53 3.07 -14.64
C THR A 113 -19.69 2.60 -13.20
N ALA A 114 -20.26 1.42 -12.97
CA ALA A 114 -20.36 0.85 -11.63
C ALA A 114 -18.96 0.55 -11.07
N ALA A 115 -18.08 0.00 -11.91
CA ALA A 115 -16.68 -0.24 -11.53
C ALA A 115 -15.88 1.03 -11.26
N LEU A 116 -16.16 2.13 -11.97
CA LEU A 116 -15.48 3.43 -11.76
C LEU A 116 -15.95 4.18 -10.51
N LEU A 117 -17.18 3.92 -10.04
CA LEU A 117 -17.79 4.60 -8.90
C LEU A 117 -17.66 3.82 -7.58
N ALA A 118 -17.11 2.60 -7.62
CA ALA A 118 -16.83 1.77 -6.46
C ALA A 118 -15.53 2.19 -5.77
#